data_AF-A0A5B8TJI6-F1
#
_entry.id   AF-A0A5B8TJI6-F1
#
_cell.length_a   1.000
_cell.length_b   1.000
_cell.length_c   1.000
_cell.angle_alpha   90.00
_cell.angle_beta   90.00
_cell.angle_gamma   90.00
#
_symmetry.space_group_name_H-M   'P 1'
#
loop_
_entity.id
_entity.type
_entity.pdbx_description
1 polymer ?
#
loop_
_entity_poly.entity_id
_entity_poly.type
_entity_poly.pdbx_seq_one_letter_code
_entity_poly.pdbx_strand_id
1 'polypeptide(L)'
;MKIQFDDAAAAKIQAHLAPGKKLLLTFEDGVGPYSQHAMIHMQVQFSINIINSDMEAPGYDQTITSNIGDFLVKGYSMDSLDENMVVHLNANLGTLSLSGDGGLIDDNLGFIDFTEPNNAGLKENPAR
;
A
#
# COMPACT_ATOMS: atom_id res chain seq x y z
N MET A 1 12.12 -10.52 -3.12
CA MET A 1 10.73 -10.03 -3.22
C MET A 1 10.62 -8.84 -4.17
N LYS A 2 9.56 -8.77 -4.99
CA LYS A 2 9.25 -7.64 -5.90
C LYS A 2 7.75 -7.47 -6.12
N ILE A 3 7.31 -6.28 -6.54
CA ILE A 3 5.91 -5.99 -6.90
C ILE A 3 5.83 -5.50 -8.34
N GLN A 4 4.91 -6.07 -9.12
CA GLN A 4 4.57 -5.58 -10.45
C GLN A 4 3.17 -4.94 -10.42
N PHE A 5 3.06 -3.67 -10.75
CA PHE A 5 1.79 -3.00 -11.01
C PHE A 5 1.42 -3.19 -12.47
N ASP A 6 0.16 -3.53 -12.74
CA ASP A 6 -0.39 -3.38 -14.08
C ASP A 6 -0.48 -1.89 -14.48
N ASP A 7 -0.74 -1.63 -15.76
CA ASP A 7 -0.76 -0.26 -16.29
C ASP A 7 -1.81 0.63 -15.58
N ALA A 8 -2.96 0.07 -15.21
CA ALA A 8 -4.07 0.83 -14.65
C ALA A 8 -3.82 1.19 -13.17
N ALA A 9 -3.29 0.25 -12.39
CA ALA A 9 -2.86 0.44 -11.01
C ALA A 9 -1.64 1.37 -10.95
N ALA A 10 -0.67 1.19 -11.85
CA ALA A 10 0.48 2.07 -11.96
C ALA A 10 0.03 3.51 -12.24
N ALA A 11 -0.83 3.72 -13.24
CA ALA A 11 -1.36 5.05 -13.56
C ALA A 11 -2.12 5.68 -12.38
N LYS A 12 -2.95 4.90 -11.68
CA LYS A 12 -3.69 5.36 -10.49
C LYS A 12 -2.75 5.89 -9.40
N ILE A 13 -1.70 5.13 -9.05
CA ILE A 13 -0.79 5.50 -7.95
C ILE A 13 0.19 6.58 -8.41
N GLN A 14 0.73 6.49 -9.63
CA GLN A 14 1.69 7.47 -10.16
C GLN A 14 1.08 8.87 -10.27
N ALA A 15 -0.23 9.01 -10.41
CA ALA A 15 -0.91 10.31 -10.35
C ALA A 15 -0.69 11.08 -9.03
N HIS A 16 -0.35 10.37 -7.95
CA HIS A 16 -0.02 10.93 -6.63
C HIS A 16 1.48 11.03 -6.39
N LEU A 17 2.31 10.43 -7.24
CA LEU A 17 3.76 10.47 -7.10
C LEU A 17 4.32 11.78 -7.64
N ALA A 18 5.14 12.41 -6.81
CA ALA A 18 5.92 13.59 -7.13
C ALA A 18 7.33 13.43 -6.54
N PRO A 19 8.33 14.20 -7.01
CA PRO A 19 9.64 14.22 -6.38
C PRO A 19 9.53 14.48 -4.87
N GLY A 20 10.21 13.66 -4.07
CA GLY A 20 10.16 13.76 -2.61
C GLY A 20 9.01 13.02 -1.94
N LYS A 21 8.24 12.20 -2.66
CA LYS A 21 7.30 11.24 -2.06
C LYS A 21 7.99 9.90 -1.78
N LYS A 22 7.55 9.20 -0.74
CA LYS A 22 7.93 7.81 -0.43
C LYS A 22 6.70 6.92 -0.54
N LEU A 23 6.91 5.68 -0.98
CA LEU A 23 5.90 4.62 -1.03
C LEU A 23 6.06 3.69 0.17
N LEU A 24 4.96 3.35 0.82
CA LEU A 24 4.91 2.34 1.88
C LEU A 24 3.92 1.24 1.49
N LEU A 25 4.26 -0.01 1.78
CA LEU A 25 3.28 -1.10 1.82
C LEU A 25 3.06 -1.41 3.30
N THR A 26 1.89 -1.02 3.80
CA THR A 26 1.57 -1.02 5.22
C THR A 26 0.71 -2.22 5.54
N PHE A 27 1.20 -3.08 6.44
CA PHE A 27 0.37 -4.09 7.08
C PHE A 27 -0.55 -3.44 8.11
N GLU A 28 -1.85 -3.68 7.99
CA GLU A 28 -2.90 -3.02 8.75
C GLU A 28 -3.19 -3.71 10.09
N ASP A 29 -2.24 -3.57 11.01
CA ASP A 29 -2.28 -4.14 12.36
C ASP A 29 -2.43 -3.10 13.48
N GLY A 30 -2.59 -1.82 13.12
CA GLY A 30 -2.67 -0.69 14.05
C GLY A 30 -1.31 -0.27 14.63
N VAL A 31 -0.20 -0.86 14.17
CA VAL A 31 1.15 -0.48 14.63
C VAL A 31 1.73 0.61 13.73
N GLY A 32 2.22 1.68 14.36
CA GLY A 32 2.87 2.79 13.67
C GLY A 32 1.88 3.85 13.14
N PRO A 33 2.40 4.99 12.67
CA PRO A 33 1.59 6.17 12.39
C PRO A 33 0.73 6.07 11.11
N TYR A 34 1.06 5.15 10.21
CA TYR A 34 0.39 5.02 8.92
C TYR A 34 -0.51 3.79 8.83
N SER A 35 -0.55 2.98 9.87
CA SER A 35 -1.50 1.87 9.97
C SER A 35 -2.79 2.33 10.63
N GLN A 36 -3.91 1.94 10.05
CA GLN A 36 -5.23 2.14 10.63
C GLN A 36 -5.45 1.11 11.74
N HIS A 37 -6.09 1.53 12.85
CA HIS A 37 -6.57 0.59 13.84
C HIS A 37 -7.63 -0.29 13.16
N ALA A 38 -7.33 -1.58 12.97
CA ALA A 38 -8.22 -2.59 12.40
C ALA A 38 -9.41 -2.91 13.33
N MET A 39 -10.09 -1.90 13.86
CA MET A 39 -11.16 -2.08 14.84
C MET A 39 -12.45 -2.64 14.22
N ILE A 40 -12.66 -2.65 12.89
CA ILE A 40 -13.96 -3.04 12.33
C ILE A 40 -13.94 -3.92 11.05
N HIS A 41 -12.89 -3.98 10.23
CA HIS A 41 -12.95 -4.78 8.98
C HIS A 41 -11.75 -5.72 8.79
N MET A 42 -11.94 -7.01 9.07
CA MET A 42 -10.99 -8.11 8.79
C MET A 42 -10.68 -8.32 7.29
N GLN A 43 -11.10 -7.41 6.41
CA GLN A 43 -11.03 -7.60 4.95
C GLN A 43 -9.78 -6.98 4.31
N VAL A 44 -9.23 -5.90 4.88
CA VAL A 44 -8.02 -5.26 4.34
C VAL A 44 -6.83 -5.65 5.21
N GLN A 45 -5.85 -6.31 4.60
CA GLN A 45 -4.61 -6.71 5.26
C GLN A 45 -3.49 -5.71 4.98
N PHE A 46 -3.48 -5.12 3.79
CA PHE A 46 -2.45 -4.20 3.36
C PHE A 46 -3.03 -2.90 2.75
N SER A 47 -2.27 -1.83 2.88
CA SER A 47 -2.51 -0.57 2.17
C SER A 47 -1.24 -0.04 1.51
N ILE A 48 -1.40 0.57 0.34
CA ILE A 48 -0.38 1.38 -0.32
C ILE A 48 -0.50 2.79 0.19
N ASN A 49 0.55 3.28 0.85
CA ASN A 49 0.54 4.59 1.45
C ASN A 49 1.61 5.50 0.83
N ILE A 50 1.25 6.77 0.63
CA ILE A 50 2.18 7.82 0.18
C ILE A 50 2.43 8.80 1.31
N ILE A 51 3.71 9.08 1.58
CA ILE A 51 4.16 10.07 2.56
C ILE A 51 5.20 11.02 1.93
N ASN A 52 5.46 12.17 2.55
CA ASN A 52 6.54 13.06 2.14
C ASN A 52 7.92 12.56 2.62
N SER A 53 8.99 13.06 2.01
CA SER A 53 10.37 12.65 2.31
C SER A 53 10.84 13.06 3.71
N ASP A 54 10.30 14.14 4.24
CA ASP A 54 10.55 14.66 5.60
C ASP A 54 9.74 13.93 6.67
N MET A 55 8.72 13.16 6.28
CA MET A 55 7.95 12.33 7.20
C MET A 55 8.73 11.07 7.59
N GLU A 56 8.74 10.79 8.88
CA GLU A 56 9.38 9.61 9.46
C GLU A 56 8.52 8.37 9.27
N ALA A 57 9.13 7.25 8.88
CA ALA A 57 8.47 5.95 8.75
C ALA A 57 9.08 4.93 9.73
N PRO A 58 8.95 5.14 11.06
CA PRO A 58 9.52 4.23 12.04
C PRO A 58 8.90 2.84 11.89
N GLY A 59 9.74 1.80 11.91
CA GLY A 59 9.33 0.41 11.74
C GLY A 59 9.19 -0.05 10.28
N TYR A 60 9.29 0.84 9.30
CA TYR A 60 9.40 0.47 7.88
C TYR A 60 10.87 0.29 7.51
N ASP A 61 11.42 -0.87 7.88
CA ASP A 61 12.85 -1.17 7.92
C ASP A 61 13.33 -2.10 6.78
N GLN A 62 12.41 -2.53 5.91
CA GLN A 62 12.72 -3.33 4.72
C GLN A 62 12.24 -2.62 3.45
N THR A 63 12.79 -3.05 2.31
CA THR A 63 12.46 -2.47 1.00
C THR A 63 12.06 -3.55 0.01
N ILE A 64 11.00 -3.28 -0.76
CA ILE A 64 10.58 -4.10 -1.91
C ILE A 64 10.57 -3.23 -3.16
N THR A 65 11.28 -3.65 -4.20
CA THR A 65 11.33 -2.92 -5.48
C THR A 65 10.09 -3.19 -6.33
N SER A 66 9.63 -2.17 -7.04
CA SER A 66 8.54 -2.26 -8.02
C SER A 66 8.81 -1.45 -9.29
N ASN A 67 7.96 -1.63 -10.31
CA ASN A 67 7.99 -0.83 -11.54
C ASN A 67 7.53 0.63 -11.36
N ILE A 68 7.05 1.03 -10.17
CA ILE A 68 6.67 2.43 -9.87
C ILE A 68 7.53 3.09 -8.77
N GLY A 69 8.54 2.38 -8.27
CA GLY A 69 9.43 2.83 -7.20
C GLY A 69 9.61 1.81 -6.09
N ASP A 70 10.53 2.10 -5.17
CA ASP A 70 10.79 1.25 -4.01
C ASP A 70 9.75 1.51 -2.92
N PHE A 71 9.20 0.43 -2.37
CA PHE A 71 8.29 0.45 -1.22
C PHE A 71 9.07 0.17 0.06
N LEU A 72 8.89 1.01 1.08
CA LEU A 72 9.31 0.69 2.44
C LEU A 72 8.22 -0.16 3.10
N VAL A 73 8.62 -1.21 3.82
CA VAL A 73 7.70 -2.17 4.44
C VAL A 73 8.14 -2.49 5.86
N LYS A 74 7.17 -2.87 6.70
CA LYS A 74 7.46 -3.39 8.03
C LYS A 74 8.10 -4.77 7.88
N GLY A 75 9.30 -4.99 8.40
CA GLY A 75 10.04 -6.21 8.11
C GLY A 75 9.31 -7.49 8.53
N TYR A 76 8.61 -7.44 9.66
CA TYR A 76 7.81 -8.58 10.13
C TYR A 76 6.59 -8.89 9.27
N SER A 77 6.07 -7.94 8.47
CA SER A 77 4.94 -8.22 7.58
C SER A 77 5.36 -8.97 6.32
N MET A 78 6.66 -9.08 6.04
CA MET A 78 7.16 -9.83 4.88
C MET A 78 6.80 -11.32 4.94
N ASP A 79 6.59 -11.87 6.14
CA ASP A 79 6.14 -13.26 6.34
C ASP A 79 4.72 -13.52 5.78
N SER A 80 3.97 -12.46 5.48
CA SER A 80 2.62 -12.53 4.88
C SER A 80 2.62 -12.15 3.39
N LEU A 81 3.79 -12.03 2.76
CA LEU A 81 3.97 -11.62 1.36
C LEU A 81 4.72 -12.70 0.56
N ASP A 82 4.44 -12.77 -0.73
CA ASP A 82 5.11 -13.69 -1.66
C ASP A 82 6.30 -13.05 -2.37
N GLU A 83 7.19 -13.88 -2.93
CA GLU A 83 8.41 -13.41 -3.59
C GLU A 83 8.13 -12.60 -4.87
N ASN A 84 7.15 -13.01 -5.67
CA ASN A 84 6.68 -12.30 -6.85
C ASN A 84 5.23 -11.86 -6.67
N MET A 85 5.01 -10.56 -6.47
CA MET A 85 3.68 -10.01 -6.28
C MET A 85 3.21 -9.18 -7.47
N VAL A 86 1.89 -9.10 -7.64
CA VAL A 86 1.23 -8.28 -8.64
C VAL A 86 0.14 -7.44 -7.97
N VAL A 87 0.07 -6.16 -8.32
CA VAL A 87 -1.05 -5.28 -7.97
C VAL A 87 -1.89 -5.01 -9.22
N HIS A 88 -3.18 -5.32 -9.12
CA HIS A 88 -4.15 -5.15 -10.20
C HIS A 88 -5.22 -4.12 -9.82
N LEU A 89 -5.65 -3.29 -10.76
CA LEU A 89 -6.82 -2.43 -10.58
C LEU A 89 -8.05 -3.09 -11.21
N ASN A 90 -9.02 -3.46 -10.39
CA ASN A 90 -10.34 -3.85 -10.89
C ASN A 90 -11.10 -2.60 -11.34
N ALA A 91 -11.04 -2.26 -12.63
CA ALA A 91 -11.67 -1.05 -13.17
C ALA A 91 -13.21 -1.00 -12.98
N ASN A 92 -13.88 -2.15 -12.86
CA ASN A 92 -15.32 -2.20 -12.65
C ASN A 92 -15.71 -1.83 -11.22
N LEU A 93 -14.87 -2.17 -10.24
CA LEU A 93 -15.11 -1.92 -8.81
C LEU A 93 -14.32 -0.72 -8.28
N GLY A 94 -13.30 -0.26 -9.01
CA GLY A 94 -12.38 0.79 -8.57
C GLY A 94 -11.39 0.35 -7.47
N THR A 95 -11.36 -0.94 -7.14
CA THR A 95 -10.55 -1.51 -6.05
C THR A 95 -9.22 -2.05 -6.55
N LEU A 96 -8.20 -1.97 -5.72
CA LEU A 96 -6.90 -2.61 -5.96
C LEU A 96 -6.92 -4.00 -5.31
N SER A 97 -6.18 -4.94 -5.89
CA SER A 97 -5.88 -6.22 -5.26
C SER A 97 -4.38 -6.50 -5.29
N LEU A 98 -3.91 -7.27 -4.32
CA LEU A 98 -2.57 -7.80 -4.22
C LEU A 98 -2.62 -9.32 -4.34
N SER A 99 -1.86 -9.88 -5.26
CA SER A 99 -1.67 -11.32 -5.40
C SER A 99 -0.19 -11.67 -5.49
N GLY A 100 0.14 -12.94 -5.25
CA GLY A 100 1.48 -13.48 -5.38
C GLY A 100 1.49 -14.89 -5.98
N ASP A 101 2.64 -15.55 -5.87
CA ASP A 101 2.85 -16.92 -6.36
C ASP A 101 1.87 -17.93 -5.74
N GLY A 102 1.41 -17.69 -4.50
CA GLY A 102 0.44 -18.50 -3.76
C GLY A 102 -1.03 -18.18 -4.04
N GLY A 103 -1.32 -17.13 -4.84
CA GLY A 103 -2.67 -16.68 -5.17
C GLY A 103 -3.00 -15.30 -4.60
N LEU A 104 -4.27 -15.07 -4.30
CA LEU A 104 -4.74 -13.79 -3.77
C LEU A 104 -4.25 -13.57 -2.33
N ILE A 105 -3.65 -12.40 -2.07
CA ILE A 105 -3.20 -11.97 -0.74
C ILE A 105 -4.25 -11.02 -0.14
N ASP A 106 -4.68 -10.00 -0.91
CA ASP A 106 -5.66 -9.01 -0.49
C ASP A 106 -6.54 -8.62 -1.71
N ASP A 107 -7.86 -8.78 -1.63
CA ASP A 107 -8.79 -8.41 -2.71
C ASP A 107 -9.29 -6.96 -2.63
N ASN A 108 -8.91 -6.24 -1.58
CA ASN A 108 -9.36 -4.88 -1.31
C ASN A 108 -8.22 -4.01 -0.77
N LEU A 109 -7.07 -4.11 -1.44
CA LEU A 109 -5.84 -3.40 -1.11
C LEU A 109 -6.12 -1.89 -0.98
N GLY A 110 -5.87 -1.35 0.21
CA GLY A 110 -6.09 0.07 0.51
C GLY A 110 -5.14 0.98 -0.28
N PHE A 111 -5.55 2.22 -0.49
CA PHE A 111 -4.68 3.28 -1.01
C PHE A 111 -4.90 4.56 -0.21
N ILE A 112 -3.84 5.09 0.41
CA ILE A 112 -3.90 6.28 1.25
C ILE A 112 -2.77 7.25 0.89
N ASP A 113 -3.12 8.43 0.41
CA ASP A 113 -2.17 9.54 0.31
C ASP A 113 -2.25 10.40 1.58
N PHE A 114 -1.28 10.23 2.49
CA PHE A 114 -1.19 11.00 3.74
C PHE A 114 -0.73 12.44 3.52
N THR A 115 -0.39 12.81 2.28
CA THR A 115 0.06 14.15 1.94
C THR A 115 -1.06 15.04 1.43
N GLU A 116 -2.25 14.47 1.22
CA GLU A 116 -3.43 15.21 0.83
C GLU A 116 -4.01 16.04 1.99
N PRO A 117 -4.53 17.24 1.70
CA PRO A 117 -5.10 18.11 2.71
C PRO A 117 -6.35 17.49 3.36
N ASN A 118 -6.60 17.85 4.63
CA ASN A 118 -7.78 17.44 5.39
C ASN A 118 -8.00 15.92 5.49
N ASN A 119 -6.92 15.12 5.45
CA ASN A 119 -6.99 13.67 5.51
C ASN A 119 -7.88 13.07 4.40
N ALA A 120 -7.89 13.67 3.19
CA ALA A 120 -8.73 13.20 2.08
C ALA A 120 -8.42 11.73 1.73
N GLY A 121 -7.14 11.37 1.59
CA GLY A 121 -6.72 9.97 1.37
C GLY A 121 -7.21 8.99 2.43
N LEU A 122 -7.38 9.41 3.69
CA LEU A 122 -7.92 8.53 4.75
C LEU A 122 -9.43 8.28 4.58
N LYS A 123 -10.19 9.20 3.99
CA LYS A 123 -11.65 9.06 3.83
C LYS A 123 -12.03 8.02 2.77
N GLU A 124 -11.15 7.85 1.78
CA GLU A 124 -11.36 6.91 0.67
C GLU A 124 -10.80 5.51 0.96
N ASN A 125 -10.20 5.30 2.13
CA ASN A 125 -9.61 4.01 2.50
C ASN A 125 -10.71 2.98 2.86
N PRO A 126 -10.75 1.79 2.21
CA PRO A 126 -11.70 0.73 2.55
C PRO A 126 -11.60 0.19 3.98
N ALA A 127 -10.47 0.40 4.68
CA ALA A 127 -10.27 -0.08 6.06
C ALA A 127 -10.87 0.84 7.14
N ARG A 128 -11.51 1.96 6.77
CA ARG A 128 -12.02 2.99 7.70
C ARG A 128 -13.45 2.74 8.18
#